data_AF-A0A914R117-F1
#
_entry.id   AF-A0A914R117-F1
#
_cell.length_a   1.000
_cell.length_b   1.000
_cell.length_c   1.000
_cell.angle_alpha   90.00
_cell.angle_beta   90.00
_cell.angle_gamma   90.00
#
_symmetry.space_group_name_H-M   'P 1'
#
loop_
_entity.id
_entity.type
_entity.pdbx_description
1 polymer ?
#
loop_
_entity_poly.entity_id
_entity_poly.type
_entity_poly.pdbx_seq_one_letter_code
_entity_poly.pdbx_strand_id
1 'polypeptide(L)'
;MFHELQVVQMWIRVHTSLIRELVRAQCMRYHEWHSHVQKWCLQEWHTLEAELTRERGLWGPQLGSSLDKFALDTTEGPCRIRHKLIPNPTFYHQYPYRPHLDLPESVVCSLL
;
A
#
# COMPACT_ATOMS: atom_id res chain seq x y z
N MET A 1 -58.79 -26.74 -0.10
CA MET A 1 -57.75 -27.78 -0.07
C MET A 1 -56.54 -27.42 -0.95
N PHE A 2 -56.72 -27.16 -2.26
CA PHE A 2 -55.59 -26.77 -3.15
C PHE A 2 -54.91 -25.43 -2.78
N HIS A 3 -55.68 -24.43 -2.36
CA HIS A 3 -55.15 -23.12 -1.96
C HIS A 3 -54.27 -23.20 -0.69
N GLU A 4 -54.70 -23.95 0.33
CA GLU A 4 -53.93 -24.21 1.56
C GLU A 4 -52.57 -24.88 1.24
N LEU A 5 -52.57 -25.88 0.35
CA LEU A 5 -51.34 -26.55 -0.07
C LEU A 5 -50.39 -25.58 -0.79
N GLN A 6 -50.92 -24.68 -1.64
CA GLN A 6 -50.11 -23.67 -2.33
C GLN A 6 -49.47 -22.68 -1.35
N VAL A 7 -50.19 -22.25 -0.32
CA VAL A 7 -49.67 -21.35 0.72
C VAL A 7 -48.53 -22.02 1.51
N VAL A 8 -48.72 -23.27 1.93
CA VAL A 8 -47.68 -24.04 2.63
C VAL A 8 -46.44 -24.25 1.74
N GLN A 9 -46.64 -24.57 0.46
CA GLN A 9 -45.53 -24.73 -0.49
C GLN A 9 -44.77 -23.42 -0.73
N MET A 10 -45.48 -22.29 -0.81
CA MET A 10 -44.86 -20.97 -0.90
C MET A 10 -44.04 -20.66 0.35
N TRP A 11 -44.61 -20.91 1.55
CA TRP A 11 -43.92 -20.70 2.82
C TRP A 11 -42.63 -21.53 2.91
N ILE A 12 -42.69 -22.82 2.58
CA ILE A 12 -41.51 -23.70 2.57
C ILE A 12 -40.43 -23.15 1.62
N ARG A 13 -40.81 -22.68 0.42
CA ARG A 13 -39.85 -22.11 -0.54
C ARG A 13 -39.18 -20.85 -0.02
N VAL A 14 -39.95 -19.94 0.59
CA VAL A 14 -39.45 -18.70 1.18
C VAL A 14 -38.52 -19.00 2.35
N HIS A 15 -38.91 -19.87 3.27
CA HIS A 15 -38.05 -20.23 4.40
C HIS A 15 -36.76 -20.92 3.95
N THR A 16 -36.85 -21.78 2.93
CA THR A 16 -35.67 -22.41 2.33
C THR A 16 -34.73 -21.37 1.69
N SER A 17 -35.26 -20.35 1.02
CA SER A 17 -34.43 -19.29 0.43
C SER A 17 -33.77 -18.43 1.51
N LEU A 18 -34.50 -18.06 2.56
CA LEU A 18 -33.96 -17.28 3.68
C LEU A 18 -32.82 -18.02 4.40
N ILE A 19 -32.99 -19.30 4.68
CA ILE A 19 -31.93 -20.11 5.32
C ILE A 19 -30.71 -20.18 4.40
N ARG A 20 -30.91 -20.37 3.09
CA ARG A 20 -29.81 -20.42 2.12
C ARG A 20 -29.05 -19.09 2.05
N GLU A 21 -29.76 -17.97 2.03
CA GLU A 21 -29.16 -16.63 2.03
C GLU A 21 -28.40 -16.36 3.33
N LEU A 22 -28.96 -16.75 4.47
CA LEU A 22 -28.30 -16.63 5.77
C LEU A 22 -26.98 -17.42 5.80
N VAL A 23 -26.99 -18.68 5.36
CA VAL A 23 -25.79 -19.52 5.31
C VAL A 23 -24.74 -18.91 4.37
N ARG A 24 -25.15 -18.43 3.20
CA ARG A 24 -24.24 -17.76 2.24
C ARG A 24 -23.62 -16.51 2.85
N ALA A 25 -24.42 -15.64 3.47
CA ALA A 25 -23.95 -14.43 4.13
C ALA A 25 -22.96 -14.76 5.24
N GLN A 26 -23.22 -15.80 6.03
CA GLN A 26 -22.31 -16.24 7.09
C GLN A 26 -20.98 -16.75 6.52
N CYS A 27 -21.01 -17.56 5.46
CA CYS A 27 -19.80 -18.03 4.79
C CYS A 27 -18.99 -16.87 4.19
N MET A 28 -19.65 -15.93 3.50
CA MET A 28 -18.99 -14.76 2.92
C MET A 28 -18.30 -13.92 3.99
N ARG A 29 -19.02 -13.58 5.06
CA ARG A 29 -18.46 -12.82 6.18
C ARG A 29 -17.26 -13.51 6.82
N TYR A 30 -17.32 -14.84 6.97
CA TYR A 30 -16.20 -15.62 7.48
C TYR A 30 -14.97 -15.46 6.57
N HIS A 31 -15.12 -15.66 5.27
CA HIS A 31 -14.00 -15.54 4.33
C HIS A 31 -13.45 -14.12 4.23
N GLU A 32 -14.33 -13.11 4.19
CA GLU A 32 -13.94 -11.70 4.17
C GLU A 32 -13.16 -11.33 5.43
N TRP A 33 -13.65 -11.73 6.60
CA TRP A 33 -12.97 -11.50 7.87
C TRP A 33 -11.59 -12.15 7.90
N HIS A 34 -11.49 -13.43 7.54
CA HIS A 34 -10.22 -14.14 7.51
C HIS A 34 -9.24 -13.51 6.52
N SER A 35 -9.69 -13.14 5.31
CA SER A 35 -8.82 -12.44 4.35
C SER A 35 -8.39 -11.07 4.88
N HIS A 36 -9.27 -10.34 5.55
CA HIS A 36 -8.96 -9.03 6.11
C HIS A 36 -7.91 -9.15 7.20
N VAL A 37 -8.11 -10.04 8.18
CA VAL A 37 -7.17 -10.28 9.28
C VAL A 37 -5.80 -10.70 8.76
N GLN A 38 -5.74 -11.58 7.76
CA GLN A 38 -4.48 -11.98 7.13
C GLN A 38 -3.75 -10.80 6.50
N LYS A 39 -4.45 -10.00 5.69
CA LYS A 39 -3.88 -8.82 5.04
C LYS A 39 -3.41 -7.79 6.07
N TRP A 40 -4.23 -7.52 7.07
CA TRP A 40 -3.93 -6.59 8.14
C TRP A 40 -2.69 -7.03 8.92
N CYS A 41 -2.62 -8.30 9.33
CA CYS A 41 -1.46 -8.82 10.03
C CYS A 41 -0.17 -8.71 9.20
N LEU A 42 -0.22 -9.05 7.91
CA LEU A 42 0.94 -8.88 7.01
C LEU A 42 1.35 -7.41 6.88
N GLN A 43 0.39 -6.49 6.78
CA GLN A 43 0.67 -5.05 6.71
C GLN A 43 1.35 -4.57 7.99
N GLU A 44 0.83 -4.93 9.16
CA GLU A 44 1.44 -4.59 10.45
C GLU A 44 2.87 -5.14 10.55
N TRP A 45 3.09 -6.38 10.13
CA TRP A 45 4.43 -6.97 10.09
C TRP A 45 5.38 -6.17 9.20
N HIS A 46 4.96 -5.80 7.99
CA HIS A 46 5.78 -4.98 7.10
C HIS A 46 6.04 -3.58 7.66
N THR A 47 5.07 -2.96 8.32
CA THR A 47 5.26 -1.65 8.98
C THR A 47 6.26 -1.76 10.12
N LEU A 48 6.16 -2.79 10.96
CA LEU A 48 7.11 -3.02 12.05
C LEU A 48 8.51 -3.33 11.52
N GLU A 49 8.62 -4.19 10.51
CA GLU A 49 9.88 -4.49 9.83
C GLU A 49 10.52 -3.21 9.29
N ALA A 50 9.74 -2.37 8.60
CA ALA A 50 10.22 -1.10 8.06
C ALA A 50 10.71 -0.15 9.16
N GLU A 51 10.00 -0.01 10.29
CA GLU A 51 10.47 0.83 11.40
C GLU A 51 11.72 0.29 12.10
N LEU A 52 11.83 -1.03 12.25
CA LEU A 52 12.98 -1.66 12.89
C LEU A 52 14.24 -1.55 12.02
N THR A 53 14.08 -1.63 10.69
CA THR A 53 15.18 -1.63 9.71
C THR A 53 15.43 -0.26 9.07
N ARG A 54 14.57 0.74 9.32
CA ARG A 54 14.77 2.11 8.87
C ARG A 54 16.10 2.66 9.37
N GLU A 55 16.70 3.59 8.63
CA GLU A 55 17.88 4.34 9.07
C GLU A 55 17.74 4.83 10.52
N ARG A 56 18.78 4.55 11.32
CA ARG A 56 18.86 4.83 12.76
C ARG A 56 17.80 4.10 13.60
N GLY A 57 17.10 3.14 13.01
CA GLY A 57 16.27 2.15 13.71
C GLY A 57 17.13 1.13 14.44
N LEU A 58 16.49 0.27 15.23
CA LEU A 58 17.19 -0.69 16.09
C LEU A 58 18.11 -1.63 15.31
N TRP A 59 17.66 -2.06 14.13
CA TRP A 59 18.38 -2.95 13.22
C TRP A 59 18.69 -2.30 11.88
N GLY A 60 18.48 -0.98 11.77
CA GLY A 60 18.75 -0.24 10.55
C GLY A 60 20.18 0.29 10.47
N PRO A 61 20.59 0.77 9.29
CA PRO A 61 21.90 1.37 9.10
C PRO A 61 22.00 2.70 9.87
N GLN A 62 23.20 3.03 10.36
CA GLN A 62 23.45 4.25 11.12
C GLN A 62 23.32 5.53 10.27
N LEU A 63 23.60 5.40 8.97
CA LEU A 63 23.53 6.46 7.98
C LEU A 63 22.80 5.93 6.75
N GLY A 64 22.08 6.81 6.07
CA GLY A 64 21.46 6.49 4.79
C GLY A 64 22.46 6.22 3.68
N SER A 65 21.97 5.63 2.59
CA SER A 65 22.82 5.41 1.42
C SER A 65 23.16 6.74 0.79
N SER A 66 24.41 6.92 0.37
CA SER A 66 24.79 8.07 -0.47
C SER A 66 24.05 8.08 -1.81
N LEU A 67 23.51 6.93 -2.21
CA LEU A 67 22.70 6.75 -3.40
C LEU A 67 21.23 7.10 -3.17
N ASP A 68 20.76 7.26 -1.94
CA ASP A 68 19.37 7.65 -1.71
C ASP A 68 19.17 9.10 -2.13
N LYS A 69 18.25 9.31 -3.07
CA LYS A 69 17.91 10.63 -3.61
C LYS A 69 16.47 10.95 -3.26
N PHE A 70 16.24 12.22 -2.99
CA PHE A 70 14.95 12.73 -2.59
C PHE A 70 14.53 13.84 -3.56
N ALA A 71 13.23 13.94 -3.81
CA ALA A 71 12.62 15.01 -4.57
C ALA A 71 11.61 15.74 -3.68
N LEU A 72 11.25 16.95 -4.09
CA LEU A 72 10.16 17.67 -3.44
C LEU A 72 8.82 17.01 -3.79
N ASP A 73 7.96 16.87 -2.79
CA ASP A 73 6.59 16.39 -2.98
C ASP A 73 5.79 17.43 -3.77
N THR A 74 5.58 17.18 -5.07
CA THR A 74 4.87 18.09 -5.97
C THR A 74 3.35 18.08 -5.78
N THR A 75 2.84 17.19 -4.93
CA THR A 75 1.39 17.10 -4.63
C THR A 75 0.94 18.12 -3.60
N GLU A 76 1.88 18.86 -2.99
CA GLU A 76 1.57 19.93 -2.06
C GLU A 76 1.21 21.22 -2.81
N GLY A 77 0.06 21.83 -2.49
CA GLY A 77 -0.41 23.05 -3.13
C GLY A 77 0.50 24.27 -2.89
N PRO A 78 0.34 25.35 -3.68
CA PRO A 78 1.28 26.48 -3.76
C PRO A 78 1.46 27.30 -2.46
N CYS A 79 0.64 27.05 -1.44
CA CYS A 79 0.62 27.82 -0.19
C CYS A 79 1.32 27.12 0.99
N ARG A 80 1.87 25.92 0.82
CA ARG A 80 2.54 25.20 1.90
C ARG A 80 4.04 25.54 1.93
N ILE A 81 4.43 26.31 2.94
CA ILE A 81 5.82 26.76 3.16
C ILE A 81 6.78 25.59 3.48
N ARG A 82 6.25 24.51 4.06
CA ARG A 82 7.07 23.35 4.44
C ARG A 82 7.28 22.45 3.22
N HIS A 83 8.47 22.51 2.65
CA HIS A 83 8.92 21.64 1.56
C HIS A 83 9.17 20.21 2.08
N LYS A 84 8.27 19.29 1.78
CA LYS A 84 8.44 17.87 2.13
C LYS A 84 9.32 17.17 1.09
N LEU A 85 10.38 16.53 1.55
CA LEU A 85 11.21 15.64 0.74
C LEU A 85 10.61 14.23 0.76
N ILE A 86 10.50 13.61 -0.42
CA ILE A 86 10.07 12.22 -0.61
C ILE A 86 11.16 11.44 -1.36
N PRO A 87 11.33 10.14 -1.08
CA PRO A 87 12.27 9.31 -1.84
C PRO A 87 12.00 9.39 -3.35
N ASN A 88 13.07 9.51 -4.14
CA ASN A 88 13.03 9.59 -5.59
C ASN A 88 13.71 8.35 -6.20
N PRO A 89 12.98 7.22 -6.33
CA PRO A 89 13.55 5.99 -6.88
C PRO A 89 13.90 6.10 -8.36
N THR A 90 13.36 7.09 -9.08
CA THR A 90 13.61 7.29 -10.51
C THR A 90 14.75 8.24 -10.82
N PHE A 91 15.42 8.78 -9.78
CA PHE A 91 16.49 9.76 -9.95
C PHE A 91 17.56 9.30 -10.94
N TYR A 92 18.09 8.09 -10.78
CA TYR A 92 19.17 7.58 -11.64
C TYR A 92 18.71 7.18 -13.04
N HIS A 93 17.41 6.97 -13.25
CA HIS A 93 16.85 6.81 -14.59
C HIS A 93 16.81 8.15 -15.34
N GLN A 94 16.53 9.25 -14.62
CA GLN A 94 16.46 10.60 -15.19
C GLN A 94 17.84 11.26 -15.31
N TYR A 95 18.74 10.94 -14.39
CA TYR A 95 20.11 11.46 -14.32
C TYR A 95 21.12 10.30 -14.32
N PRO A 96 21.37 9.67 -15.49
CA PRO A 96 22.36 8.62 -15.60
C PRO A 96 23.77 9.12 -15.28
N TYR A 97 24.60 8.23 -14.75
CA TYR A 97 26.01 8.52 -14.50
C TYR A 97 26.73 8.90 -15.80
N ARG A 98 27.51 9.98 -15.73
CA ARG A 98 28.28 10.53 -16.85
C ARG A 98 29.76 10.54 -16.46
N PRO A 99 30.54 9.49 -16.83
CA PRO A 99 31.93 9.33 -16.39
C PRO A 99 32.85 10.50 -16.76
N HIS A 100 32.47 11.28 -17.78
CA HIS A 100 33.25 12.43 -18.24
C HIS A 100 33.18 13.64 -17.31
N LEU A 101 32.27 13.65 -16.32
CA LEU A 101 32.14 14.74 -15.34
C LEU A 101 33.11 14.59 -14.15
N ASP A 102 33.64 13.38 -13.94
CA ASP A 102 34.56 13.08 -12.85
C ASP A 102 36.03 13.41 -13.19
N LEU A 103 36.30 13.90 -14.41
CA LEU A 103 37.60 14.43 -14.76
C LEU A 103 37.84 15.77 -14.05
N PRO A 104 39.05 16.04 -13.56
CA PRO A 104 39.36 17.28 -12.85
C PRO A 104 39.12 18.55 -13.69
N GLU A 105 39.10 18.42 -15.03
CA GLU A 105 38.88 19.54 -15.96
C GLU A 105 37.39 19.89 -16.18
N SER A 106 36.45 18.99 -15.89
CA SER A 106 35.01 19.18 -16.18
C SER A 106 34.20 19.84 -15.07
N VAL A 107 34.74 19.89 -13.84
CA VAL A 107 34.04 20.47 -12.67
C VAL A 107 33.83 21.98 -12.81
N VAL A 108 34.60 22.64 -13.69
CA VAL A 108 34.54 24.10 -13.91
C VAL A 108 33.34 24.53 -14.77
N CYS A 109 32.83 23.66 -15.66
CA CYS A 109 31.77 24.03 -16.63
C CYS A 109 30.33 23.68 -16.20
N SER A 110 30.13 23.03 -15.05
CA SER A 110 28.79 22.55 -14.64
C SER A 110 28.05 23.52 -13.70
N LEU A 111 28.61 24.72 -13.44
CA LEU A 111 28.05 25.77 -12.57
C LEU A 111 27.68 27.06 -13.32
N LEU A 112 27.62 27.03 -14.66
CA LEU A 112 27.01 28.06 -15.51
C LEU A 112 25.73 27.51 -16.14
#